data_AF-A0A7S1FVB0-F1
#
_entry.id   AF-A0A7S1FVB0-F1
#
_cell.length_a   1.000
_cell.length_b   1.000
_cell.length_c   1.000
_cell.angle_alpha   90.00
_cell.angle_beta   90.00
_cell.angle_gamma   90.00
#
_symmetry.space_group_name_H-M   'P 1'
#
loop_
_entity.id
_entity.type
_entity.pdbx_description
1 polymer ?
#
loop_
_entity_poly.entity_id
_entity_poly.type
_entity_poly.pdbx_seq_one_letter_code
_entity_poly.pdbx_strand_id
1 'polypeptide(L)'
;VVAADLAVGALDTCAAVSAAVCRLPSLALDRRRRSRLRRQPVSARFRGPCDHAAVPARCKTLVNPSLSEVLCTTTAEALAAGRFVLVPRHPSNAFFEGFPNCLTYRSEEEFVERMGYVARNEPEPLGEELAARLGWERATERLIEAAAITEEEWGSVREAGEQGMDETIAGYHMGLTGSNVGSKIQSLMEGYSL
;
A
#
# COMPACT_ATOMS: atom_id res chain seq x y z
N VAL A 1 1.22 9.35 -8.17
CA VAL A 1 2.49 8.92 -7.53
C VAL A 1 3.18 10.14 -6.92
N VAL A 2 3.32 10.22 -5.59
CA VAL A 2 4.14 11.26 -4.95
C VAL A 2 5.57 10.75 -4.91
N ALA A 3 6.35 11.08 -5.94
CA ALA A 3 7.77 10.75 -5.99
C ALA A 3 8.56 11.78 -5.16
N ALA A 4 9.10 11.36 -4.02
CA ALA A 4 10.11 12.14 -3.30
C ALA A 4 11.49 11.84 -3.92
N ASP A 5 12.05 12.81 -4.64
CA ASP A 5 13.48 12.79 -5.01
C ASP A 5 14.27 13.14 -3.73
N LEU A 6 14.88 12.15 -3.09
CA LEU A 6 16.01 12.39 -2.22
C LEU A 6 17.23 12.56 -3.13
N ALA A 7 17.69 13.79 -3.28
CA ALA A 7 18.92 14.08 -4.02
C ALA A 7 20.13 13.49 -3.26
N VAL A 8 20.48 12.25 -3.56
CA VAL A 8 21.71 11.61 -3.07
C VAL A 8 22.85 12.03 -4.00
N GLY A 9 23.39 13.22 -3.75
CA GLY A 9 24.65 13.66 -4.36
C GLY A 9 25.80 12.85 -3.80
N ALA A 10 26.60 12.26 -4.69
CA ALA A 10 27.82 11.54 -4.36
C ALA A 10 28.82 12.46 -3.68
N LEU A 11 29.16 12.14 -2.42
CA LEU A 11 30.39 12.41 -1.64
C LEU A 11 29.99 12.35 -0.14
N ASP A 12 30.52 11.36 0.59
CA ASP A 12 30.41 11.17 2.05
C ASP A 12 29.01 11.01 2.69
N THR A 13 28.05 10.45 1.94
CA THR A 13 26.66 10.27 2.41
C THR A 13 26.46 9.18 3.47
N CYS A 14 27.36 8.19 3.59
CA CYS A 14 27.16 7.11 4.56
C CYS A 14 27.27 7.60 6.01
N ALA A 15 28.17 8.56 6.28
CA ALA A 15 28.26 9.21 7.59
C ALA A 15 27.13 10.24 7.81
N ALA A 16 26.74 10.98 6.75
CA ALA A 16 25.72 12.02 6.86
C ALA A 16 24.29 11.48 7.00
N VAL A 17 23.93 10.40 6.28
CA VAL A 17 22.62 9.75 6.40
C VAL A 17 22.54 9.00 7.73
N SER A 18 23.57 8.27 8.13
CA SER A 18 23.60 7.61 9.44
C SER A 18 23.54 8.63 10.59
N ALA A 19 24.23 9.78 10.48
CA ALA A 19 24.22 10.80 11.52
C ALA A 19 22.97 11.70 11.52
N ALA A 20 22.29 11.88 10.38
CA ALA A 20 21.02 12.60 10.29
C ALA A 20 19.86 11.75 10.81
N VAL A 21 19.94 10.44 10.60
CA VAL A 21 18.87 9.52 10.91
C VAL A 21 19.00 8.94 12.33
N CYS A 22 20.21 8.62 12.82
CA CYS A 22 20.44 8.29 14.23
C CYS A 22 20.17 9.47 15.19
N ARG A 23 19.89 10.68 14.67
CA ARG A 23 19.51 11.87 15.47
C ARG A 23 18.03 12.23 15.37
N LEU A 24 17.23 11.42 14.69
CA LEU A 24 15.78 11.59 14.64
C LEU A 24 15.15 10.54 15.57
N PRO A 25 14.71 10.91 16.79
CA PRO A 25 13.80 10.07 17.53
C PRO A 25 12.46 10.00 16.78
N SER A 26 11.55 9.15 17.22
CA SER A 26 10.30 8.79 16.54
C SER A 26 9.58 9.83 15.64
N LEU A 27 9.10 9.38 14.48
CA LEU A 27 8.27 10.02 13.43
C LEU A 27 6.85 10.39 13.89
N ALA A 28 6.56 10.32 15.20
CA ALA A 28 5.39 11.00 15.75
C ALA A 28 5.58 12.52 15.59
N LEU A 29 4.75 13.15 14.76
CA LEU A 29 4.75 14.59 14.45
C LEU A 29 4.32 15.43 15.67
N ASP A 30 5.20 15.52 16.66
CA ASP A 30 5.12 16.45 17.79
C ASP A 30 5.21 17.90 17.28
N ARG A 31 4.43 18.80 17.88
CA ARG A 31 4.46 20.26 17.62
C ARG A 31 5.87 20.85 17.77
N ARG A 32 6.72 20.28 18.64
CA ARG A 32 8.13 20.69 18.79
C ARG A 32 9.02 20.34 17.58
N ARG A 33 8.66 19.34 16.76
CA ARG A 33 9.42 18.96 15.55
C ARG A 33 9.10 19.84 14.35
N ARG A 34 7.87 20.36 14.25
CA ARG A 34 7.48 21.32 13.20
C ARG A 34 8.36 22.58 13.23
N SER A 35 8.74 23.07 14.41
CA SER A 35 9.64 24.22 14.53
C SER A 35 11.09 23.89 14.13
N ARG A 36 11.53 22.64 14.30
CA ARG A 36 12.86 22.16 13.90
C ARG A 36 12.97 21.97 12.38
N LEU A 37 11.95 21.38 11.75
CA LEU A 37 11.85 21.26 10.28
C LEU A 37 11.75 22.62 9.58
N ARG A 38 11.17 23.63 10.24
CA ARG A 38 11.19 25.02 9.73
C ARG A 38 12.58 25.66 9.79
N ARG A 39 13.46 25.22 10.70
CA ARG A 39 14.84 25.73 10.86
C ARG A 39 15.85 24.99 9.99
N GLN A 40 15.62 23.70 9.76
CA GLN A 40 16.38 22.85 8.86
C GLN A 40 15.39 22.05 8.00
N PRO A 41 14.97 22.61 6.86
CA PRO A 41 14.08 21.91 5.96
C PRO A 41 14.79 20.65 5.44
N VAL A 42 14.05 19.54 5.38
CA VAL A 42 14.53 18.35 4.68
C VAL A 42 14.70 18.73 3.22
N SER A 43 15.86 18.37 2.65
CA SER A 43 16.11 18.54 1.21
C SER A 43 15.26 17.54 0.42
N ALA A 44 13.97 17.85 0.31
CA ALA A 44 12.98 17.08 -0.42
C ALA A 44 12.22 18.01 -1.37
N ARG A 45 12.01 17.55 -2.60
CA ARG A 45 11.24 18.27 -3.60
C ARG A 45 9.94 17.55 -3.89
N PHE A 46 8.81 18.22 -3.65
CA PHE A 46 7.52 17.74 -4.10
C PHE A 46 7.35 18.05 -5.59
N ARG A 47 7.26 17.00 -6.42
CA ARG A 47 7.14 17.14 -7.88
C ARG A 47 5.71 17.33 -8.38
N GLY A 48 4.71 17.13 -7.52
CA GLY A 48 3.30 17.10 -7.93
C GLY A 48 2.94 15.82 -8.71
N PRO A 49 1.72 15.76 -9.26
CA PRO A 49 1.31 14.67 -10.13
C PRO A 49 2.21 14.58 -11.37
N CYS A 50 2.66 13.37 -11.68
CA CYS A 50 3.38 13.07 -12.92
C CYS A 50 3.04 11.65 -13.36
N ASP A 51 3.22 11.39 -14.65
CA ASP A 51 3.19 10.05 -15.21
C ASP A 51 4.29 9.19 -14.57
N HIS A 52 3.98 7.94 -14.23
CA HIS A 52 4.96 7.02 -13.67
C HIS A 52 6.11 6.74 -14.66
N ALA A 53 5.87 6.82 -15.98
CA ALA A 53 6.91 6.71 -17.00
C ALA A 53 7.88 7.91 -17.01
N ALA A 54 7.43 9.07 -16.50
CA ALA A 54 8.27 10.25 -16.35
C ALA A 54 9.11 10.24 -15.06
N VAL A 55 8.95 9.21 -14.20
CA VAL A 55 9.77 9.05 -13.00
C VAL A 55 11.20 8.70 -13.43
N PRO A 56 12.20 9.53 -13.07
CA PRO A 56 13.57 9.32 -13.50
C PRO A 56 14.13 7.95 -13.09
N ALA A 57 14.93 7.33 -13.95
CA ALA A 57 15.58 6.05 -13.66
C ALA A 57 16.46 6.06 -12.39
N ARG A 58 17.02 7.23 -12.03
CA ARG A 58 17.77 7.41 -10.77
C ARG A 58 16.91 7.18 -9.51
N CYS A 59 15.59 7.29 -9.62
CA CYS A 59 14.67 7.00 -8.52
C CYS A 59 14.44 5.50 -8.45
N LYS A 60 15.37 4.79 -7.81
CA LYS A 60 15.37 3.33 -7.68
C LYS A 60 14.51 2.80 -6.53
N THR A 61 13.81 3.67 -5.80
CA THR A 61 13.10 3.29 -4.57
C THR A 61 11.76 3.99 -4.47
N LEU A 62 10.71 3.22 -4.14
CA LEU A 62 9.43 3.71 -3.65
C LEU A 62 9.37 3.47 -2.13
N VAL A 63 8.93 4.49 -1.40
CA VAL A 63 8.55 4.34 0.00
C VAL A 63 7.05 4.56 0.10
N ASN A 64 6.32 3.56 0.56
CA ASN A 64 4.93 3.71 0.93
C ASN A 64 4.79 3.51 2.45
N PRO A 65 4.64 4.59 3.24
CA PRO A 65 4.57 4.53 4.70
C PRO A 65 3.15 4.29 5.24
N SER A 66 2.17 3.99 4.39
CA SER A 66 0.79 3.71 4.81
C SER A 66 0.75 2.51 5.77
N LEU A 67 0.08 2.69 6.91
CA LEU A 67 -0.05 1.65 7.94
C LEU A 67 -0.98 0.51 7.50
N SER A 68 -1.92 0.81 6.60
CA SER A 68 -2.76 -0.16 5.91
C SER A 68 -2.94 0.30 4.46
N GLU A 69 -3.03 -0.67 3.56
CA GLU A 69 -3.29 -0.44 2.14
C GLU A 69 -4.35 -1.42 1.67
N VAL A 70 -5.31 -0.95 0.90
CA VAL A 70 -6.36 -1.81 0.32
C VAL A 70 -6.04 -2.10 -1.14
N LEU A 71 -5.50 -1.10 -1.85
CA LEU A 71 -5.18 -1.15 -3.26
C LEU A 71 -3.72 -0.72 -3.41
N CYS A 72 -2.80 -1.64 -3.17
CA CYS A 72 -1.35 -1.41 -3.21
C CYS A 72 -0.82 -1.27 -4.66
N THR A 73 -1.54 -0.62 -5.57
CA THR A 73 -1.22 -0.57 -7.00
C THR A 73 0.12 0.10 -7.25
N THR A 74 0.40 1.20 -6.57
CA THR A 74 1.70 1.91 -6.68
C THR A 74 2.89 1.06 -6.23
N THR A 75 2.69 0.21 -5.21
CA THR A 75 3.70 -0.76 -4.75
C THR A 75 3.94 -1.84 -5.81
N ALA A 76 2.88 -2.40 -6.38
CA ALA A 76 2.98 -3.39 -7.46
C ALA A 76 3.65 -2.81 -8.71
N GLU A 77 3.28 -1.59 -9.12
CA GLU A 77 3.89 -0.88 -10.26
C GLU A 77 5.38 -0.64 -10.05
N ALA A 78 5.80 -0.22 -8.84
CA ALA A 78 7.21 0.01 -8.55
C ALA A 78 8.03 -1.29 -8.60
N LEU A 79 7.49 -2.41 -8.06
CA LEU A 79 8.13 -3.72 -8.15
C LEU A 79 8.20 -4.22 -9.60
N ALA A 80 7.12 -4.09 -10.36
CA ALA A 80 7.08 -4.46 -11.78
C ALA A 80 8.10 -3.65 -12.61
N ALA A 81 8.34 -2.40 -12.23
CA ALA A 81 9.36 -1.56 -12.84
C ALA A 81 10.78 -1.76 -12.25
N GLY A 82 11.00 -2.83 -11.46
CA GLY A 82 12.31 -3.23 -10.95
C GLY A 82 12.90 -2.29 -9.90
N ARG A 83 12.06 -1.59 -9.12
CA ARG A 83 12.51 -0.69 -8.05
C ARG A 83 12.45 -1.39 -6.69
N PHE A 84 13.27 -0.93 -5.75
CA PHE A 84 13.06 -1.23 -4.35
C PHE A 84 11.74 -0.65 -3.88
N VAL A 85 11.06 -1.38 -3.01
CA VAL A 85 9.86 -0.89 -2.32
C VAL A 85 10.03 -1.07 -0.82
N LEU A 86 9.81 -0.01 -0.05
CA LEU A 86 9.75 -0.06 1.41
C LEU A 86 8.32 0.14 1.87
N VAL A 87 7.81 -0.81 2.66
CA VAL A 87 6.45 -0.79 3.23
C VAL A 87 6.45 -1.22 4.70
N PRO A 88 5.52 -0.73 5.54
CA PRO A 88 5.30 -1.29 6.85
C PRO A 88 4.92 -2.77 6.77
N ARG A 89 5.42 -3.57 7.70
CA ARG A 89 5.01 -4.96 7.86
C ARG A 89 3.59 -5.00 8.42
N HIS A 90 2.63 -5.28 7.55
CA HIS A 90 1.20 -5.31 7.86
C HIS A 90 0.54 -6.42 7.02
N PRO A 91 -0.53 -7.09 7.50
CA PRO A 91 -1.21 -8.15 6.75
C PRO A 91 -1.63 -7.77 5.33
N SER A 92 -1.99 -6.50 5.10
CA SER A 92 -2.32 -6.02 3.74
C SER A 92 -1.13 -6.00 2.77
N ASN A 93 0.10 -6.01 3.29
CA ASN A 93 1.32 -6.03 2.50
C ASN A 93 1.92 -7.44 2.40
N ALA A 94 1.28 -8.46 2.98
CA ALA A 94 1.81 -9.83 3.02
C ALA A 94 2.08 -10.40 1.61
N PHE A 95 1.28 -10.00 0.61
CA PHE A 95 1.52 -10.39 -0.79
C PHE A 95 2.92 -9.98 -1.29
N PHE A 96 3.43 -8.83 -0.84
CA PHE A 96 4.71 -8.28 -1.31
C PHE A 96 5.92 -8.83 -0.57
N GLU A 97 5.75 -9.44 0.61
CA GLU A 97 6.87 -10.01 1.40
C GLU A 97 7.66 -11.08 0.63
N GLY A 98 7.05 -11.72 -0.39
CA GLY A 98 7.69 -12.70 -1.25
C GLY A 98 8.56 -12.13 -2.38
N PHE A 99 8.63 -10.80 -2.56
CA PHE A 99 9.42 -10.17 -3.61
C PHE A 99 10.78 -9.73 -3.04
N PRO A 100 11.92 -10.04 -3.70
CA PRO A 100 13.25 -9.74 -3.16
C PRO A 100 13.49 -8.22 -2.99
N ASN A 101 12.89 -7.42 -3.86
CA ASN A 101 12.99 -5.96 -3.82
C ASN A 101 11.99 -5.29 -2.88
N CYS A 102 11.09 -6.05 -2.22
CA CYS A 102 10.18 -5.52 -1.22
C CYS A 102 10.79 -5.67 0.18
N LEU A 103 11.14 -4.55 0.79
CA LEU A 103 11.72 -4.48 2.11
C LEU A 103 10.67 -4.01 3.11
N THR A 104 10.24 -4.92 3.98
CA THR A 104 9.30 -4.55 5.04
C THR A 104 10.02 -4.00 6.27
N TYR A 105 9.35 -3.14 7.02
CA TYR A 105 9.84 -2.65 8.31
C TYR A 105 8.75 -2.58 9.38
N ARG A 106 9.11 -2.75 10.65
CA ARG A 106 8.20 -2.67 11.81
C ARG A 106 8.43 -1.45 12.68
N SER A 107 9.67 -0.96 12.71
CA SER A 107 10.07 0.21 13.48
C SER A 107 10.83 1.20 12.61
N GLU A 108 11.10 2.36 13.19
CA GLU A 108 11.88 3.39 12.51
C GLU A 108 13.32 2.94 12.36
N GLU A 109 13.91 2.29 13.35
CA GLU A 109 15.27 1.76 13.27
C GLU A 109 15.42 0.77 12.10
N GLU A 110 14.45 -0.12 11.93
CA GLU A 110 14.44 -1.06 10.80
C GLU A 110 14.27 -0.30 9.47
N PHE A 111 13.37 0.70 9.40
CA PHE A 111 13.22 1.52 8.20
C PHE A 111 14.55 2.15 7.78
N VAL A 112 15.31 2.67 8.74
CA VAL A 112 16.62 3.30 8.52
C VAL A 112 17.65 2.30 8.03
N GLU A 113 17.67 1.11 8.62
CA GLU A 113 18.52 0.01 8.17
C GLU A 113 18.21 -0.37 6.71
N ARG A 114 16.92 -0.53 6.37
CA ARG A 114 16.47 -0.83 4.99
C ARG A 114 16.86 0.29 4.02
N MET A 115 16.69 1.55 4.41
CA MET A 115 17.13 2.69 3.60
C MET A 115 18.66 2.68 3.39
N GLY A 116 19.42 2.31 4.41
CA GLY A 116 20.87 2.12 4.29
C GLY A 116 21.24 0.99 3.34
N TYR A 117 20.51 -0.13 3.37
CA TYR A 117 20.68 -1.23 2.40
C TYR A 117 20.40 -0.75 0.98
N VAL A 118 19.27 -0.09 0.74
CA VAL A 118 18.89 0.45 -0.58
C VAL A 118 19.93 1.43 -1.13
N ALA A 119 20.53 2.25 -0.27
CA ALA A 119 21.55 3.20 -0.70
C ALA A 119 22.82 2.51 -1.24
N ARG A 120 23.15 1.30 -0.75
CA ARG A 120 24.38 0.57 -1.10
C ARG A 120 24.19 -0.52 -2.16
N ASN A 121 22.95 -0.92 -2.43
CA ASN A 121 22.63 -2.03 -3.33
C ASN A 121 21.78 -1.55 -4.51
N GLU A 122 21.74 -2.36 -5.56
CA GLU A 122 20.83 -2.18 -6.70
C GLU A 122 19.70 -3.21 -6.62
N PRO A 123 18.49 -2.88 -7.10
CA PRO A 123 17.39 -3.82 -7.10
C PRO A 123 17.70 -5.01 -8.01
N GLU A 124 17.30 -6.19 -7.58
CA GLU A 124 17.46 -7.41 -8.35
C GLU A 124 16.52 -7.40 -9.56
N PRO A 125 16.95 -7.84 -10.75
CA PRO A 125 16.04 -8.04 -11.88
C PRO A 125 14.89 -8.96 -11.47
N LEU A 126 13.66 -8.57 -11.80
CA LEU A 126 12.48 -9.35 -11.46
C LEU A 126 12.47 -10.65 -12.27
N GLY A 127 12.56 -11.79 -11.60
CA GLY A 127 12.45 -13.10 -12.25
C GLY A 127 11.09 -13.28 -12.94
N GLU A 128 11.07 -14.11 -13.99
CA GLU A 128 9.89 -14.32 -14.83
C GLU A 128 8.65 -14.75 -14.04
N GLU A 129 8.82 -15.65 -13.06
CA GLU A 129 7.73 -16.11 -12.19
C GLU A 129 7.13 -14.96 -11.35
N LEU A 130 7.98 -14.14 -10.73
CA LEU A 130 7.53 -13.01 -9.91
C LEU A 130 6.91 -11.91 -10.78
N ALA A 131 7.45 -11.69 -11.98
CA ALA A 131 6.85 -10.78 -12.97
C ALA A 131 5.46 -11.25 -13.38
N ALA A 132 5.30 -12.54 -13.68
CA ALA A 132 4.00 -13.13 -13.98
C ALA A 132 3.02 -12.95 -12.81
N ARG A 133 3.45 -13.13 -11.56
CA ARG A 133 2.60 -12.94 -10.37
C ARG A 133 2.02 -11.52 -10.25
N LEU A 134 2.72 -10.50 -10.73
CA LEU A 134 2.25 -9.11 -10.81
C LEU A 134 1.40 -8.84 -12.07
N GLY A 135 1.43 -9.74 -13.04
CA GLY A 135 0.72 -9.62 -14.30
C GLY A 135 -0.79 -9.80 -14.17
N TRP A 136 -1.52 -9.15 -15.08
CA TRP A 136 -2.97 -9.27 -15.20
C TRP A 136 -3.41 -10.70 -15.54
N GLU A 137 -2.64 -11.42 -16.37
CA GLU A 137 -2.93 -12.81 -16.73
C GLU A 137 -3.05 -13.71 -15.50
N ARG A 138 -2.05 -13.69 -14.61
CA ARG A 138 -2.11 -14.45 -13.34
C ARG A 138 -3.19 -13.95 -12.40
N ALA A 139 -3.50 -12.65 -12.42
CA ALA A 139 -4.62 -12.15 -11.64
C ALA A 139 -5.97 -12.67 -12.17
N THR A 140 -6.12 -12.78 -13.48
CA THR A 140 -7.31 -13.35 -14.14
C THR A 140 -7.43 -14.84 -13.87
N GLU A 141 -6.33 -15.60 -13.91
CA GLU A 141 -6.35 -17.03 -13.51
C GLU A 141 -6.88 -17.20 -12.10
N ARG A 142 -6.36 -16.46 -11.12
CA ARG A 142 -6.85 -16.50 -9.72
C ARG A 142 -8.32 -16.12 -9.59
N LEU A 143 -8.79 -15.17 -10.41
CA LEU A 143 -10.20 -14.78 -10.43
C LEU A 143 -11.08 -15.92 -10.97
N ILE A 144 -10.66 -16.58 -12.05
CA ILE A 144 -11.39 -17.71 -12.63
C ILE A 144 -11.44 -18.87 -11.63
N GLU A 145 -10.32 -19.20 -10.99
CA GLU A 145 -10.24 -20.24 -9.95
C GLU A 145 -11.17 -19.93 -8.78
N ALA A 146 -11.18 -18.69 -8.29
CA ALA A 146 -12.04 -18.29 -7.18
C ALA A 146 -13.54 -18.22 -7.55
N ALA A 147 -13.85 -18.01 -8.83
CA ALA A 147 -15.22 -17.98 -9.35
C ALA A 147 -15.73 -19.36 -9.79
N ALA A 148 -14.85 -20.36 -9.88
CA ALA A 148 -15.23 -21.71 -10.24
C ALA A 148 -16.07 -22.35 -9.12
N ILE A 149 -17.17 -22.98 -9.51
CA ILE A 149 -18.01 -23.79 -8.62
C ILE A 149 -18.04 -25.20 -9.19
N THR A 150 -17.88 -26.20 -8.33
CA THR A 150 -17.97 -27.60 -8.72
C THR A 150 -19.43 -28.02 -8.91
N GLU A 151 -19.68 -29.05 -9.71
CA GLU A 151 -21.03 -29.64 -9.88
C GLU A 151 -21.61 -30.14 -8.56
N GLU A 152 -20.76 -30.59 -7.63
CA GLU A 152 -21.17 -31.02 -6.29
C GLU A 152 -21.60 -29.84 -5.42
N GLU A 153 -20.83 -28.75 -5.41
CA GLU A 153 -21.20 -27.51 -4.72
C GLU A 153 -22.48 -26.91 -5.31
N TRP A 154 -22.58 -26.88 -6.65
CA TRP A 154 -23.78 -26.44 -7.34
C TRP A 154 -24.99 -27.32 -7.03
N GLY A 155 -24.82 -28.64 -7.05
CA GLY A 155 -25.83 -29.62 -6.67
C GLY A 155 -26.30 -29.42 -5.23
N SER A 156 -25.36 -29.19 -4.30
CA SER A 156 -25.63 -28.94 -2.89
C SER A 156 -26.40 -27.64 -2.69
N VAL A 157 -26.03 -26.55 -3.39
CA VAL A 157 -26.77 -25.28 -3.38
C VAL A 157 -28.19 -25.45 -3.93
N ARG A 158 -28.36 -26.27 -4.98
CA ARG A 158 -29.66 -26.52 -5.59
C ARG A 158 -30.57 -27.40 -4.75
N GLU A 159 -30.01 -28.45 -4.13
CA GLU A 159 -30.73 -29.36 -3.21
C GLU A 159 -31.06 -28.70 -1.88
N ALA A 160 -30.20 -27.79 -1.42
CA ALA A 160 -30.45 -26.92 -0.28
C ALA A 160 -31.74 -26.08 -0.44
N GLY A 161 -32.19 -25.83 -1.68
CA GLY A 161 -33.29 -24.91 -2.00
C GLY A 161 -32.91 -23.45 -1.69
N GLU A 162 -33.70 -22.47 -2.13
CA GLU A 162 -33.58 -21.09 -1.63
C GLU A 162 -33.82 -21.11 -0.12
N GLN A 163 -32.76 -21.28 0.67
CA GLN A 163 -32.85 -21.42 2.11
C GLN A 163 -33.22 -20.06 2.70
N GLY A 164 -33.98 -20.07 3.80
CA GLY A 164 -34.44 -18.85 4.49
C GLY A 164 -33.33 -17.86 4.89
N MET A 165 -32.04 -18.21 4.77
CA MET A 165 -30.93 -17.27 4.89
C MET A 165 -30.88 -16.24 3.75
N ASP A 166 -31.15 -16.63 2.51
CA ASP A 166 -31.22 -15.69 1.38
C ASP A 166 -32.42 -14.75 1.53
N GLU A 167 -33.57 -15.27 1.94
CA GLU A 167 -34.75 -14.47 2.28
C GLU A 167 -34.48 -13.54 3.47
N THR A 168 -33.74 -14.00 4.47
CA THR A 168 -33.34 -13.20 5.63
C THR A 168 -32.39 -12.08 5.23
N ILE A 169 -31.37 -12.38 4.41
CA ILE A 169 -30.43 -11.39 3.87
C ILE A 169 -31.19 -10.38 3.00
N ALA A 170 -32.12 -10.83 2.16
CA ALA A 170 -32.97 -9.97 1.36
C ALA A 170 -33.87 -9.08 2.23
N GLY A 171 -34.46 -9.63 3.30
CA GLY A 171 -35.25 -8.90 4.28
C GLY A 171 -34.45 -7.81 4.99
N TYR A 172 -33.23 -8.13 5.46
CA TYR A 172 -32.31 -7.14 6.02
C TYR A 172 -31.89 -6.09 5.00
N HIS A 173 -31.57 -6.51 3.77
CA HIS A 173 -31.21 -5.59 2.70
C HIS A 173 -32.34 -4.59 2.47
N MET A 174 -33.56 -5.07 2.21
CA MET A 174 -34.72 -4.22 1.97
C MET A 174 -35.11 -3.37 3.18
N GLY A 175 -34.92 -3.86 4.41
CA GLY A 175 -35.15 -3.10 5.63
C GLY A 175 -34.14 -1.97 5.86
N LEU A 176 -32.88 -2.18 5.50
CA LEU A 176 -31.79 -1.20 5.69
C LEU A 176 -31.66 -0.22 4.51
N THR A 177 -31.88 -0.69 3.28
CA THR A 177 -31.77 0.12 2.06
C THR A 177 -33.10 0.65 1.57
N GLY A 178 -34.22 0.24 2.18
CA GLY A 178 -35.55 0.75 1.92
C GLY A 178 -35.64 2.27 2.10
N SER A 179 -36.33 2.91 1.15
CA SER A 179 -36.32 4.36 0.83
C SER A 179 -36.65 5.33 1.97
N ASN A 180 -37.14 4.85 3.12
CA ASN A 180 -37.49 5.68 4.27
C ASN A 180 -36.58 5.53 5.49
N VAL A 181 -35.71 4.52 5.56
CA VAL A 181 -34.80 4.33 6.72
C VAL A 181 -33.49 5.07 6.49
N GLY A 182 -32.86 4.90 5.32
CA GLY A 182 -31.64 5.63 4.96
C GLY A 182 -31.82 7.14 4.99
N SER A 183 -32.92 7.65 4.39
CA SER A 183 -33.28 9.07 4.38
C SER A 183 -33.53 9.64 5.79
N LYS A 184 -34.10 8.84 6.70
CA LYS A 184 -34.33 9.25 8.10
C LYS A 184 -33.04 9.26 8.91
N ILE A 185 -32.17 8.27 8.73
CA ILE A 185 -30.86 8.22 9.40
C ILE A 185 -29.98 9.38 8.91
N GLN A 186 -30.00 9.67 7.61
CA GLN A 186 -29.31 10.81 7.03
C GLN A 186 -29.83 12.15 7.60
N SER A 187 -31.16 12.34 7.64
CA SER A 187 -31.77 13.53 8.26
C SER A 187 -31.46 13.65 9.75
N LEU A 188 -31.37 12.53 10.48
CA LEU A 188 -30.98 12.53 11.89
C LEU A 188 -29.52 12.95 12.06
N MET A 189 -28.62 12.43 11.22
CA MET A 189 -27.18 12.75 11.25
C MET A 189 -26.87 14.18 10.81
N GLU A 190 -27.57 14.70 9.80
CA GLU A 190 -27.47 16.10 9.36
C GLU A 190 -27.98 17.08 10.44
N GLY A 191 -28.92 16.64 11.29
CA GLY A 191 -29.40 17.39 12.46
C GLY A 191 -28.42 17.45 13.65
N TYR A 192 -27.34 16.68 13.63
CA TYR A 192 -26.27 16.71 14.66
C TYR A 192 -25.03 17.52 14.24
N SER A 193 -25.07 18.22 13.10
CA SER A 193 -24.02 19.17 12.74
C SER A 193 -24.29 20.55 13.38
N LEU A 194 -23.85 20.71 14.64
CA LEU A 194 -23.65 21.98 15.34
C LEU A 194 -22.18 22.13 15.73
#